data_AF-A0A8H4V4K2-F1
#
_entry.id   AF-A0A8H4V4K2-F1
#
_cell.length_a   1.000
_cell.length_b   1.000
_cell.length_c   1.000
_cell.angle_alpha   90.00
_cell.angle_beta   90.00
_cell.angle_gamma   90.00
#
_symmetry.space_group_name_H-M   'P 1'
#
loop_
_entity.id
_entity.type
_entity.pdbx_description
1 polymer ?
#
loop_
_entity_poly.entity_id
_entity_poly.type
_entity_poly.pdbx_seq_one_letter_code
_entity_poly.pdbx_strand_id
1 'polypeptide(L)'
;MARGRGGNNQKRHMGRNEYFRQKRDDGNDREVKKDRNDEEQAQKKRKIENGEVSVPIYATQFSAEDIAAEERRPKKKVAVMIGYSGTGYHGMQLSPTEKTIEGDLFAAFVAAGAISKANAADPKKSSLVRCARTDRGVHAAGNVVSLKLIVEDPDIVKKINDNLNPQIRVWGYETVTKGFSCYQLCDSRMYEYLIPTHCFLPPHPSTHL
;
A
#
# COMPACT_ATOMS: atom_id res chain seq x y z
N MET A 1 -27.80 -14.28 -22.38
CA MET A 1 -26.35 -14.17 -22.12
C MET A 1 -26.13 -13.91 -20.64
N ALA A 2 -25.79 -14.93 -19.86
CA ALA A 2 -25.48 -14.82 -18.43
C ALA A 2 -24.19 -15.60 -18.15
N ARG A 3 -23.13 -14.91 -17.73
CA ARG A 3 -21.85 -15.52 -17.35
C ARG A 3 -21.92 -15.94 -15.89
N GLY A 4 -22.04 -17.25 -15.66
CA GLY A 4 -22.07 -17.85 -14.33
C GLY A 4 -20.72 -17.77 -13.62
N ARG A 5 -20.74 -17.26 -12.39
CA ARG A 5 -19.68 -17.42 -11.38
C ARG A 5 -19.69 -18.89 -10.92
N GLY A 6 -18.62 -19.62 -11.18
CA GLY A 6 -18.47 -21.00 -10.70
C GLY A 6 -17.01 -21.40 -10.70
N GLY A 7 -16.26 -20.98 -9.69
CA GLY A 7 -14.82 -21.23 -9.61
C GLY A 7 -14.36 -21.50 -8.20
N ASN A 8 -14.77 -22.63 -7.61
CA ASN A 8 -14.04 -23.21 -6.47
C ASN A 8 -14.30 -24.70 -6.18
N ASN A 9 -15.22 -25.38 -6.88
CA ASN A 9 -15.52 -26.80 -6.62
C ASN A 9 -14.82 -27.82 -7.53
N GLN A 10 -14.16 -27.41 -8.62
CA GLN A 10 -13.53 -28.36 -9.56
C GLN A 10 -12.26 -29.06 -9.02
N LYS A 11 -11.59 -28.49 -8.02
CA LYS A 11 -10.30 -29.02 -7.52
C LYS A 11 -10.43 -30.32 -6.71
N ARG A 12 -11.64 -30.70 -6.29
CA ARG A 12 -11.89 -31.90 -5.47
C ARG A 12 -11.96 -33.20 -6.27
N HIS A 13 -12.09 -33.13 -7.60
CA HIS A 13 -12.27 -34.29 -8.49
C HIS A 13 -11.17 -34.44 -9.56
N MET A 14 -10.03 -33.77 -9.40
CA MET A 14 -8.93 -33.84 -10.37
C MET A 14 -8.14 -35.14 -10.23
N GLY A 15 -7.95 -35.86 -11.34
CA GLY A 15 -7.07 -37.02 -11.39
C GLY A 15 -5.61 -36.62 -11.13
N ARG A 16 -4.81 -37.52 -10.55
CA ARG A 16 -3.40 -37.26 -10.16
C ARG A 16 -2.57 -36.67 -11.31
N ASN A 17 -2.70 -37.19 -12.53
CA ASN A 17 -1.99 -36.70 -13.71
C ASN A 17 -2.46 -35.30 -14.16
N GLU A 18 -3.75 -35.01 -14.01
CA GLU A 18 -4.35 -33.72 -14.36
C GLU A 18 -3.91 -32.62 -13.39
N TYR A 19 -3.82 -32.96 -12.09
CA TYR A 19 -3.25 -32.09 -11.07
C TYR A 19 -1.77 -31.75 -11.34
N PHE A 20 -0.96 -32.73 -11.77
CA PHE A 20 0.44 -32.50 -12.11
C PHE A 20 0.61 -31.66 -13.39
N ARG A 21 -0.24 -31.83 -14.41
CA ARG A 21 -0.25 -30.96 -15.62
C ARG A 21 -0.64 -29.53 -15.28
N GLN A 22 -1.72 -29.32 -14.54
CA GLN A 22 -2.14 -27.99 -14.11
C GLN A 22 -1.07 -27.30 -13.25
N LYS A 23 -0.36 -28.02 -12.36
CA LYS A 23 0.77 -27.46 -11.62
C LYS A 23 1.94 -27.03 -12.50
N ARG A 24 2.20 -27.72 -13.62
CA ARG A 24 3.24 -27.34 -14.57
C ARG A 24 2.82 -26.11 -15.36
N ASP A 25 1.57 -26.05 -15.83
CA ASP A 25 1.04 -24.86 -16.52
C ASP A 25 0.99 -23.65 -15.58
N ASP A 26 0.49 -23.80 -14.34
CA ASP A 26 0.52 -22.76 -13.31
C ASP A 26 1.95 -22.31 -12.96
N GLY A 27 2.93 -23.22 -13.08
CA GLY A 27 4.36 -22.93 -12.87
C GLY A 27 4.93 -22.07 -14.01
N ASN A 28 4.67 -22.48 -15.25
CA ASN A 28 5.09 -21.77 -16.45
C ASN A 28 4.45 -20.36 -16.51
N ASP A 29 3.17 -20.24 -16.19
CA ASP A 29 2.45 -18.97 -16.10
C ASP A 29 3.03 -18.02 -15.04
N ARG A 30 3.54 -18.56 -13.92
CA ARG A 30 4.19 -17.76 -12.87
C ARG A 30 5.57 -17.29 -13.30
N GLU A 31 6.34 -18.13 -13.98
CA GLU A 31 7.65 -17.76 -14.53
C GLU A 31 7.50 -16.67 -15.58
N VAL A 32 6.61 -16.83 -16.56
CA VAL A 32 6.33 -15.81 -17.58
C VAL A 32 5.87 -14.47 -16.96
N LYS A 33 5.05 -14.51 -15.90
CA LYS A 33 4.64 -13.30 -15.17
C LYS A 33 5.80 -12.65 -14.41
N LYS A 34 6.71 -13.45 -13.87
CA LYS A 34 7.88 -12.94 -13.15
C LYS A 34 8.83 -12.26 -14.12
N ASP A 35 9.16 -12.90 -15.24
CA ASP A 35 10.08 -12.36 -16.25
C ASP A 35 9.57 -11.04 -16.81
N ARG A 36 8.28 -10.93 -17.14
CA ARG A 36 7.66 -9.66 -17.57
C ARG A 36 7.79 -8.56 -16.52
N ASN A 37 7.55 -8.87 -15.25
CA ASN A 37 7.69 -7.88 -14.17
C ASN A 37 9.15 -7.44 -14.00
N ASP A 38 10.10 -8.36 -14.11
CA ASP A 38 11.53 -8.09 -13.99
C ASP A 38 12.02 -7.23 -15.17
N GLU A 39 11.54 -7.50 -16.39
CA GLU A 39 11.79 -6.69 -17.60
C GLU A 39 11.21 -5.27 -17.48
N GLU A 40 9.95 -5.14 -17.04
CA GLU A 40 9.33 -3.83 -16.81
C GLU A 40 10.11 -3.01 -15.77
N GLN A 41 10.58 -3.65 -14.70
CA GLN A 41 11.42 -2.99 -13.69
C GLN A 41 12.77 -2.57 -14.25
N ALA A 42 13.42 -3.42 -15.05
CA ALA A 42 14.69 -3.10 -15.69
C ALA A 42 14.56 -1.93 -16.67
N GLN A 43 13.49 -1.91 -17.49
CA GLN A 43 13.20 -0.80 -18.39
C GLN A 43 12.96 0.50 -17.62
N LYS A 44 12.17 0.45 -16.54
CA LYS A 44 11.91 1.62 -15.71
C LYS A 44 13.20 2.15 -15.06
N LYS A 45 14.09 1.26 -14.61
CA LYS A 45 15.39 1.64 -14.04
C LYS A 45 16.29 2.32 -15.08
N ARG A 46 16.36 1.78 -16.31
CA ARG A 46 17.10 2.40 -17.43
C ARG A 46 16.59 3.79 -17.77
N LYS A 47 15.27 3.99 -17.80
CA LYS A 47 14.67 5.31 -18.06
C LYS A 47 15.00 6.33 -16.97
N ILE A 48 15.11 5.89 -15.72
CA ILE A 48 15.54 6.74 -14.60
C ILE A 48 17.04 7.08 -14.73
N GLU A 49 17.88 6.10 -15.05
CA GLU A 49 19.33 6.29 -15.26
C GLU A 49 19.62 7.23 -16.45
N ASN A 50 18.82 7.14 -17.52
CA ASN A 50 18.89 8.03 -18.68
C ASN A 50 18.29 9.43 -18.45
N GLY A 51 17.72 9.70 -17.28
CA GLY A 51 17.09 10.98 -16.95
C GLY A 51 15.74 11.23 -17.62
N GLU A 52 15.16 10.24 -18.31
CA GLU A 52 13.85 10.35 -18.98
C GLU A 52 12.69 10.36 -17.97
N VAL A 53 12.90 9.78 -16.78
CA VAL A 53 11.88 9.67 -15.72
C VAL A 53 12.52 10.03 -14.39
N SER A 54 11.91 10.96 -13.66
CA SER A 54 12.36 11.31 -12.31
C SER A 54 12.09 10.18 -11.32
N VAL A 55 12.97 10.07 -10.31
CA VAL A 55 12.77 9.15 -9.20
C VAL A 55 11.50 9.58 -8.44
N PRO A 56 10.57 8.65 -8.14
CA PRO A 56 9.39 8.99 -7.35
C PRO A 56 9.79 9.61 -6.00
N ILE A 57 9.11 10.66 -5.57
CA ILE A 57 9.47 11.38 -4.33
C ILE A 57 9.44 10.50 -3.06
N TYR A 58 8.69 9.40 -3.08
CA TYR A 58 8.56 8.45 -1.97
C TYR A 58 9.62 7.33 -2.00
N ALA A 59 10.40 7.21 -3.06
CA ALA A 59 11.38 6.14 -3.21
C ALA A 59 12.68 6.53 -2.50
N THR A 60 13.03 5.79 -1.45
CA THR A 60 14.33 5.96 -0.78
C THR A 60 15.35 5.07 -1.46
N GLN A 61 16.46 5.67 -1.91
CA GLN A 61 17.56 4.95 -2.56
C GLN A 61 18.69 4.68 -1.57
N PHE A 62 19.27 3.49 -1.65
CA PHE A 62 20.41 3.06 -0.87
C PHE A 62 21.47 2.50 -1.83
N SER A 63 22.75 2.56 -1.44
CA SER A 63 23.83 1.98 -2.25
C SER A 63 23.72 0.45 -2.31
N ALA A 64 24.32 -0.17 -3.32
CA ALA A 64 24.34 -1.63 -3.41
C ALA A 64 25.08 -2.26 -2.22
N GLU A 65 26.13 -1.60 -1.72
CA GLU A 65 26.88 -2.00 -0.53
C GLU A 65 25.99 -1.95 0.72
N ASP A 66 25.22 -0.87 0.90
CA ASP A 66 24.30 -0.70 2.03
C ASP A 66 23.19 -1.76 2.06
N ILE A 67 22.71 -2.15 0.87
CA ILE A 67 21.70 -3.19 0.72
C ILE A 67 22.31 -4.57 1.00
N ALA A 68 23.53 -4.83 0.54
CA ALA A 68 24.22 -6.11 0.76
C ALA A 68 24.64 -6.31 2.23
N ALA A 69 24.98 -5.22 2.91
CA ALA A 69 25.33 -5.22 4.33
C ALA A 69 24.12 -5.37 5.28
N GLU A 70 22.89 -5.14 4.79
CA GLU A 70 21.68 -5.24 5.60
C GLU A 70 21.33 -6.71 5.90
N GLU A 71 21.23 -7.06 7.19
CA GLU A 71 20.80 -8.38 7.61
C GLU A 71 19.34 -8.65 7.22
N ARG A 72 19.08 -9.85 6.67
CA ARG A 72 17.73 -10.25 6.28
C ARG A 72 16.88 -10.63 7.48
N ARG A 73 15.88 -9.81 7.76
CA ARG A 73 14.90 -10.03 8.83
C ARG A 73 13.56 -10.57 8.30
N PRO A 74 12.83 -11.39 9.09
CA PRO A 74 11.56 -11.96 8.66
C PRO A 74 10.48 -10.87 8.53
N LYS A 75 9.76 -10.90 7.41
CA LYS A 75 8.66 -9.97 7.11
C LYS A 75 7.33 -10.64 7.42
N LYS A 76 6.48 -9.99 8.20
CA LYS A 76 5.10 -10.43 8.49
C LYS A 76 4.11 -9.57 7.73
N LYS A 77 3.02 -10.17 7.23
CA LYS A 77 1.88 -9.39 6.71
C LYS A 77 1.16 -8.80 7.92
N VAL A 78 0.92 -7.50 7.88
CA VAL A 78 0.28 -6.76 8.97
C VAL A 78 -0.86 -5.89 8.43
N ALA A 79 -1.83 -5.61 9.29
CA ALA A 79 -2.77 -4.51 9.15
C ALA A 79 -2.31 -3.38 10.08
N VAL A 80 -2.17 -2.17 9.55
CA VAL A 80 -1.70 -0.99 10.30
C VAL A 80 -2.84 0.01 10.32
N MET A 81 -3.25 0.42 11.53
CA MET A 81 -4.27 1.45 11.71
C MET A 81 -3.60 2.81 11.79
N ILE A 82 -4.07 3.75 10.99
CA ILE A 82 -3.50 5.09 10.84
C ILE A 82 -4.57 6.16 10.99
N GLY A 83 -4.17 7.32 11.52
CA GLY A 83 -4.94 8.55 11.53
C GLY A 83 -4.14 9.67 10.89
N TYR A 84 -4.81 10.59 10.19
CA TYR A 84 -4.14 11.72 9.56
C TYR A 84 -5.05 12.93 9.34
N SER A 85 -4.43 14.10 9.34
CA SER A 85 -4.99 15.28 8.71
C SER A 85 -4.58 15.32 7.23
N GLY A 86 -5.56 15.40 6.32
CA GLY A 86 -5.31 15.47 4.89
C GLY A 86 -4.86 16.83 4.37
N THR A 87 -4.82 17.86 5.22
CA THR A 87 -4.40 19.21 4.85
C THR A 87 -2.97 19.21 4.29
N GLY A 88 -2.79 19.79 3.11
CA GLY A 88 -1.48 19.83 2.44
C GLY A 88 -1.06 18.54 1.74
N TYR A 89 -1.92 17.50 1.72
CA TYR A 89 -1.67 16.26 0.96
C TYR A 89 -2.62 16.13 -0.22
N HIS A 90 -2.09 15.53 -1.30
CA HIS A 90 -2.85 15.16 -2.51
C HIS A 90 -3.53 13.80 -2.35
N GLY A 91 -4.13 13.58 -1.17
CA GLY A 91 -4.89 12.39 -0.82
C GLY A 91 -4.04 11.24 -0.29
N MET A 92 -4.67 10.07 -0.19
CA MET A 92 -4.04 8.84 0.30
C MET A 92 -3.18 8.17 -0.78
N GLN A 93 -3.45 8.41 -2.07
CA GLN A 93 -2.85 7.59 -3.13
C GLN A 93 -1.34 7.85 -3.32
N LEU A 94 -0.46 6.86 -3.49
CA LEU A 94 0.94 7.15 -3.87
C LEU A 94 0.97 7.87 -5.22
N SER A 95 1.72 8.98 -5.27
CA SER A 95 1.99 9.74 -6.48
C SER A 95 3.50 9.90 -6.66
N PRO A 96 4.04 9.75 -7.88
CA PRO A 96 5.48 9.95 -8.11
C PRO A 96 5.95 11.38 -7.86
N THR A 97 5.06 12.37 -8.01
CA THR A 97 5.41 13.80 -7.98
C THR A 97 4.78 14.55 -6.83
N GLU A 98 3.63 14.09 -6.34
CA GLU A 98 2.82 14.79 -5.34
C GLU A 98 2.97 14.20 -3.95
N LYS A 99 3.00 15.07 -2.94
CA LYS A 99 3.02 14.64 -1.55
C LYS A 99 1.69 13.98 -1.16
N THR A 100 1.73 12.73 -0.71
CA THR A 100 0.56 11.95 -0.30
C THR A 100 0.80 11.17 0.99
N ILE A 101 -0.29 10.76 1.66
CA ILE A 101 -0.21 10.10 2.97
C ILE A 101 0.60 8.81 2.90
N GLU A 102 0.39 7.98 1.87
CA GLU A 102 1.21 6.77 1.71
C GLU A 102 2.68 7.07 1.39
N GLY A 103 2.99 8.20 0.77
CA GLY A 103 4.38 8.60 0.50
C GLY A 103 5.16 8.78 1.79
N ASP A 104 4.65 9.63 2.69
CA ASP A 104 5.25 9.89 4.00
C ASP A 104 5.23 8.63 4.87
N LEU A 105 4.14 7.86 4.84
CA LEU A 105 4.04 6.61 5.61
C LEU A 105 5.07 5.57 5.15
N PHE A 106 5.26 5.42 3.84
CA PHE A 106 6.23 4.48 3.29
C PHE A 106 7.67 4.90 3.62
N ALA A 107 7.99 6.19 3.48
CA ALA A 107 9.29 6.73 3.87
C ALA A 107 9.56 6.51 5.37
N ALA A 108 8.57 6.72 6.23
CA ALA A 108 8.71 6.47 7.67
C ALA A 108 8.90 4.97 7.99
N PHE A 109 8.22 4.06 7.29
CA PHE A 109 8.45 2.63 7.43
C PHE A 109 9.87 2.21 7.03
N VAL A 110 10.44 2.83 5.99
CA VAL A 110 11.83 2.60 5.59
C VAL A 110 12.78 3.14 6.66
N ALA A 111 12.59 4.39 7.09
CA ALA A 111 13.45 5.04 8.09
C ALA A 111 13.44 4.31 9.44
N ALA A 112 12.29 3.77 9.84
CA ALA A 112 12.14 2.98 11.07
C ALA A 112 12.71 1.53 10.96
N GLY A 113 13.20 1.12 9.79
CA GLY A 113 13.68 -0.25 9.54
C GLY A 113 12.56 -1.29 9.43
N ALA A 114 11.30 -0.86 9.31
CA ALA A 114 10.15 -1.75 9.10
C ALA A 114 10.11 -2.27 7.65
N ILE A 115 10.72 -1.55 6.71
CA ILE A 115 10.93 -1.96 5.31
C ILE A 115 12.43 -2.01 5.05
N SER A 116 12.92 -3.18 4.64
CA SER A 116 14.32 -3.39 4.25
C SER A 116 14.74 -2.42 3.16
N LYS A 117 15.99 -1.95 3.18
CA LYS A 117 16.60 -1.09 2.15
C LYS A 117 16.39 -1.64 0.73
N ALA A 118 16.47 -2.97 0.55
CA ALA A 118 16.22 -3.64 -0.73
C ALA A 118 14.82 -3.40 -1.33
N ASN A 119 13.83 -3.05 -0.50
CA ASN A 119 12.44 -2.81 -0.88
C ASN A 119 12.06 -1.32 -0.85
N ALA A 120 12.97 -0.44 -0.41
CA ALA A 120 12.69 0.97 -0.13
C ALA A 120 12.44 1.83 -1.37
N ALA A 121 12.81 1.35 -2.55
CA ALA A 121 12.57 2.06 -3.81
C ALA A 121 11.18 1.77 -4.43
N ASP A 122 10.53 0.66 -4.07
CA ASP A 122 9.27 0.24 -4.68
C ASP A 122 8.26 -0.32 -3.66
N PRO A 123 7.22 0.44 -3.32
CA PRO A 123 6.15 0.01 -2.43
C PRO A 123 5.42 -1.26 -2.86
N LYS A 124 5.43 -1.59 -4.17
CA LYS A 124 4.84 -2.84 -4.67
C LYS A 124 5.53 -4.07 -4.10
N LYS A 125 6.84 -4.00 -3.82
CA LYS A 125 7.62 -5.10 -3.22
C LYS A 125 7.21 -5.40 -1.78
N SER A 126 6.55 -4.47 -1.11
CA SER A 126 6.01 -4.63 0.26
C SER A 126 4.52 -5.01 0.27
N SER A 127 3.90 -5.18 -0.90
CA SER A 127 2.47 -5.53 -1.04
C SER A 127 1.55 -4.56 -0.28
N LEU A 128 1.85 -3.26 -0.39
CA LEU A 128 1.06 -2.18 0.23
C LEU A 128 -0.32 -2.07 -0.43
N VAL A 129 -1.35 -2.13 0.40
CA VAL A 129 -2.76 -2.00 0.03
C VAL A 129 -3.43 -1.05 1.04
N ARG A 130 -4.27 -0.14 0.57
CA ARG A 130 -5.10 0.73 1.42
C ARG A 130 -6.53 0.21 1.51
N CYS A 131 -7.17 0.39 2.66
CA CYS A 131 -8.59 0.09 2.83
C CYS A 131 -9.47 1.15 2.15
N ALA A 132 -9.27 2.43 2.48
CA ALA A 132 -9.97 3.56 1.87
C ALA A 132 -8.99 4.43 1.08
N ARG A 133 -9.42 4.86 -0.11
CA ARG A 133 -8.77 5.93 -0.87
C ARG A 133 -9.48 7.22 -0.48
N THR A 134 -8.76 8.16 0.11
CA THR A 134 -9.27 9.49 0.43
C THR A 134 -8.72 10.50 -0.58
N ASP A 135 -9.57 11.43 -0.99
CA ASP A 135 -9.21 12.49 -1.93
C ASP A 135 -8.31 13.56 -1.28
N ARG A 136 -7.86 14.51 -2.09
CA ARG A 136 -7.05 15.65 -1.64
C ARG A 136 -7.75 16.39 -0.50
N GLY A 137 -7.00 16.67 0.57
CA GLY A 137 -7.51 17.42 1.72
C GLY A 137 -8.37 16.61 2.70
N VAL A 138 -8.80 15.39 2.35
CA VAL A 138 -9.68 14.59 3.22
C VAL A 138 -8.89 13.98 4.38
N HIS A 139 -9.44 14.10 5.60
CA HIS A 139 -8.87 13.58 6.84
C HIS A 139 -9.33 12.13 7.11
N ALA A 140 -8.63 11.42 7.99
CA ALA A 140 -9.10 10.13 8.51
C ALA A 140 -8.72 9.95 9.97
N ALA A 141 -9.70 9.60 10.82
CA ALA A 141 -9.43 9.21 12.20
C ALA A 141 -8.86 7.78 12.29
N GLY A 142 -9.36 6.86 11.45
CA GLY A 142 -8.95 5.46 11.43
C GLY A 142 -9.04 4.86 10.02
N ASN A 143 -8.02 5.07 9.21
CA ASN A 143 -7.82 4.31 7.97
C ASN A 143 -6.92 3.10 8.26
N VAL A 144 -6.98 2.09 7.39
CA VAL A 144 -6.16 0.87 7.52
C VAL A 144 -5.38 0.64 6.25
N VAL A 145 -4.09 0.35 6.40
CA VAL A 145 -3.26 -0.20 5.32
C VAL A 145 -2.82 -1.60 5.67
N SER A 146 -2.60 -2.44 4.66
CA SER A 146 -2.02 -3.76 4.85
C SER A 146 -0.81 -3.95 3.96
N LEU A 147 0.29 -4.41 4.54
CA LEU A 147 1.59 -4.55 3.88
C LEU A 147 2.47 -5.54 4.63
N LYS A 148 3.64 -5.86 4.09
CA LYS A 148 4.64 -6.71 4.75
C LYS A 148 5.67 -5.82 5.43
N LEU A 149 5.79 -5.95 6.75
CA LEU A 149 6.75 -5.21 7.59
C LEU A 149 7.63 -6.16 8.39
N ILE A 150 8.81 -5.68 8.77
CA ILE A 150 9.67 -6.24 9.81
C ILE A 150 9.17 -5.64 11.13
N VAL A 151 8.67 -6.48 12.04
CA VAL A 151 7.96 -6.05 13.27
C VAL A 151 8.43 -6.82 14.51
N GLU A 152 9.66 -7.30 14.50
CA GLU A 152 10.26 -7.98 15.66
C GLU A 152 10.63 -7.00 16.78
N ASP A 153 10.82 -5.73 16.41
CA ASP A 153 11.11 -4.66 17.34
C ASP A 153 9.82 -4.25 18.09
N PRO A 154 9.77 -4.36 19.43
CA PRO A 154 8.59 -4.00 20.20
C PRO A 154 8.25 -2.51 20.11
N ASP A 155 9.24 -1.65 19.85
CA ASP A 155 9.08 -0.20 19.74
C ASP A 155 8.82 0.26 18.31
N ILE A 156 8.53 -0.64 17.37
CA ILE A 156 8.42 -0.32 15.95
C ILE A 156 7.39 0.79 15.67
N VAL A 157 6.26 0.80 16.37
CA VAL A 157 5.23 1.84 16.22
C VAL A 157 5.76 3.22 16.62
N LYS A 158 6.52 3.27 17.73
CA LYS A 158 7.15 4.51 18.20
C LYS A 158 8.16 5.01 17.16
N LYS A 159 9.07 4.13 16.71
CA LYS A 159 10.08 4.48 15.69
C LYS A 159 9.46 4.97 14.39
N ILE A 160 8.34 4.39 13.96
CA ILE A 160 7.60 4.87 12.79
C ILE A 160 7.05 6.27 13.05
N ASN A 161 6.37 6.47 14.18
CA ASN A 161 5.80 7.77 14.53
C ASN A 161 6.86 8.88 14.72
N ASP A 162 8.05 8.54 15.21
CA ASP A 162 9.19 9.46 15.35
C ASP A 162 9.69 9.97 13.98
N ASN A 163 9.46 9.20 12.91
CA ASN A 163 9.78 9.57 11.52
C ASN A 163 8.57 10.15 10.76
N LEU A 164 7.42 10.31 11.41
CA LEU A 164 6.21 10.88 10.81
C LEU A 164 5.98 12.32 11.26
N ASN A 165 5.50 13.14 10.32
CA ASN A 165 4.97 14.45 10.66
C ASN A 165 3.84 14.30 11.71
N PRO A 166 3.73 15.19 12.73
CA PRO A 166 2.67 15.17 13.74
C PRO A 166 1.25 14.95 13.24
N GLN A 167 0.96 15.40 12.02
CA GLN A 167 -0.35 15.25 11.40
C GLN A 167 -0.69 13.84 10.91
N ILE A 168 0.26 12.90 10.91
CA ILE A 168 0.06 11.47 10.56
C ILE A 168 0.49 10.64 11.75
N ARG A 169 -0.35 9.69 12.18
CA ARG A 169 -0.06 8.79 13.29
C ARG A 169 -0.40 7.35 12.94
N VAL A 170 0.50 6.45 13.32
CA VAL A 170 0.23 5.02 13.42
C VAL A 170 -0.28 4.75 14.83
N TRP A 171 -1.51 4.28 14.93
CA TRP A 171 -2.11 3.90 16.22
C TRP A 171 -1.55 2.57 16.70
N GLY A 172 -1.33 1.63 15.77
CA GLY A 172 -0.84 0.30 16.04
C GLY A 172 -0.91 -0.59 14.81
N TYR A 173 -0.56 -1.86 14.99
CA TYR A 173 -0.65 -2.87 13.95
C TYR A 173 -1.07 -4.22 14.53
N GLU A 174 -1.63 -5.06 13.67
CA GLU A 174 -1.93 -6.46 13.95
C GLU A 174 -1.29 -7.36 12.91
N THR A 175 -0.72 -8.48 13.34
CA THR A 175 -0.20 -9.50 12.40
C THR A 175 -1.36 -10.30 11.83
N VAL A 176 -1.35 -10.47 10.51
CA VAL A 176 -2.45 -11.11 9.78
C VAL A 176 -1.95 -12.23 8.88
N THR A 177 -2.88 -13.02 8.34
CA THR A 177 -2.55 -14.09 7.40
C THR A 177 -1.96 -13.52 6.10
N LYS A 178 -1.16 -14.32 5.39
CA LYS A 178 -0.47 -13.90 4.16
C LYS A 178 -1.41 -13.39 3.06
N GLY A 179 -2.65 -13.90 3.02
CA GLY A 179 -3.68 -13.53 2.04
C GLY A 179 -4.57 -12.36 2.47
N PHE A 180 -4.37 -11.79 3.65
CA PHE A 180 -5.18 -10.67 4.13
C PHE A 180 -4.99 -9.43 3.24
N SER A 181 -6.11 -8.82 2.87
CA SER A 181 -6.18 -7.54 2.18
C SER A 181 -7.22 -6.67 2.87
N CYS A 182 -6.78 -5.56 3.47
CA CYS A 182 -7.67 -4.62 4.15
C CYS A 182 -8.72 -4.02 3.19
N TYR A 183 -8.43 -3.96 1.88
CA TYR A 183 -9.40 -3.50 0.89
C TYR A 183 -10.49 -4.53 0.61
N GLN A 184 -10.11 -5.80 0.42
CA GLN A 184 -11.04 -6.85 -0.01
C GLN A 184 -11.91 -7.37 1.13
N LEU A 185 -11.41 -7.29 2.37
CA LEU A 185 -12.12 -7.76 3.57
C LEU A 185 -12.91 -6.66 4.27
N CYS A 186 -12.79 -5.41 3.82
CA CYS A 186 -13.63 -4.32 4.31
C CYS A 186 -15.06 -4.47 3.80
N ASP A 187 -16.01 -4.48 4.71
CA ASP A 187 -17.45 -4.57 4.45
C ASP A 187 -18.11 -3.18 4.38
N SER A 188 -17.74 -2.28 5.29
CA SER A 188 -18.32 -0.96 5.42
C SER A 188 -17.28 0.09 5.80
N ARG A 189 -17.62 1.37 5.55
CA ARG A 189 -16.79 2.52 5.87
C ARG A 189 -17.70 3.61 6.43
N MET A 190 -17.30 4.23 7.53
CA MET A 190 -18.00 5.34 8.14
C MET A 190 -17.26 6.64 7.83
N TYR A 191 -18.02 7.66 7.41
CA TYR A 191 -17.51 9.00 7.17
C TYR A 191 -18.32 10.00 7.97
N GLU A 192 -17.63 10.93 8.60
CA GLU A 192 -18.22 12.06 9.31
C GLU A 192 -17.81 13.35 8.60
N TYR A 193 -18.79 14.23 8.37
CA TYR A 193 -18.57 15.53 7.76
C TYR A 193 -18.78 16.63 8.80
N LEU A 194 -17.72 17.38 9.07
CA LEU A 194 -17.80 18.60 9.87
C LEU A 194 -18.18 19.76 8.95
N ILE A 195 -19.39 20.28 9.12
CA ILE A 195 -19.94 21.37 8.31
C ILE A 195 -20.36 22.51 9.26
N PRO A 196 -20.00 23.78 8.96
CA PRO A 196 -20.50 24.92 9.73
C PRO A 196 -22.03 25.00 9.68
N THR A 197 -22.67 25.25 10.82
CA THR A 197 -24.14 25.26 10.92
C THR A 197 -24.82 26.31 10.03
N HIS A 198 -24.14 27.41 9.73
CA HIS A 198 -24.67 28.45 8.84
C HIS A 198 -24.83 28.01 7.38
N CYS A 199 -24.20 26.91 6.96
CA CYS A 199 -24.42 26.32 5.63
C CYS A 199 -25.84 25.78 5.45
N PHE A 200 -26.59 25.59 6.54
CA PHE A 200 -27.98 25.16 6.53
C PHE A 200 -28.98 26.32 6.58
N LEU A 201 -28.51 27.57 6.57
CA LEU A 201 -29.41 28.72 6.46
C LEU A 201 -30.10 28.70 5.08
N PRO A 202 -31.39 29.08 5.02
CA PRO A 202 -32.05 29.22 3.74
C PRO A 202 -31.34 30.28 2.89
N PRO A 203 -31.43 30.19 1.55
CA PRO A 203 -30.93 31.24 0.68
C PRO A 203 -31.57 32.58 1.06
N HIS A 204 -30.83 33.67 0.85
CA HIS A 204 -31.33 35.00 1.14
C HIS A 204 -32.66 35.23 0.38
N PRO A 205 -33.67 35.91 0.95
CA PRO A 205 -34.97 36.09 0.29
C PRO A 205 -34.92 36.78 -1.07
N SER A 206 -33.83 37.50 -1.37
CA SER A 206 -33.58 38.14 -2.67
C SER A 206 -32.83 37.25 -3.67
N THR A 207 -32.44 36.04 -3.28
CA THR A 207 -31.79 35.08 -4.16
C THR A 207 -32.87 34.36 -4.96
N HIS A 208 -32.93 34.64 -6.26
CA HIS A 208 -33.71 33.86 -7.21
C HIS A 208 -32.82 32.69 -7.68
N LEU A 209 -33.06 31.49 -7.15
CA LEU A 209 -32.53 30.24 -7.74
C LEU A 209 -33.40 29.83 -8.94
#